data_AF-A0A956Z2L1-F1
#
_entry.id   AF-A0A956Z2L1-F1
#
_cell.length_a   1.000
_cell.length_b   1.000
_cell.length_c   1.000
_cell.angle_alpha   90.00
_cell.angle_beta   90.00
_cell.angle_gamma   90.00
#
_symmetry.space_group_name_H-M   'P 1'
#
loop_
_entity.id
_entity.type
_entity.pdbx_description
1 polymer ?
#
loop_
_entity_poly.entity_id
_entity_poly.type
_entity_poly.pdbx_seq_one_letter_code
_entity_poly.pdbx_strand_id
1 'polypeptide(L)'
;MNAPIRFARRGTLLWFVVVHAVLITVVNLWLFASGAFHPLAQMTGGLVNGTLIVNLVLAIILVWGVIVRFGGLRAYDIGWIPQQLGVGIVSTLALWLAAQLIHLAAGAASNGAIMLAPAFTAGQSGIAMGALIGQIFGNALFEELAYRG
;
A
#
# COMPACT_ATOMS: atom_id res chain seq x y z
N MET A 1 20.23 4.53 24.28
CA MET A 1 19.74 3.32 24.99
C MET A 1 18.58 2.76 24.19
N ASN A 2 18.81 1.69 23.42
CA ASN A 2 17.74 1.06 22.63
C ASN A 2 16.88 0.26 23.61
N ALA A 3 15.66 0.75 23.88
CA ALA A 3 14.67 -0.04 24.61
C ALA A 3 14.42 -1.36 23.85
N PRO A 4 14.23 -2.49 24.55
CA PRO A 4 13.97 -3.76 23.89
C PRO A 4 12.68 -3.70 23.06
N ILE A 5 12.69 -4.34 21.90
CA ILE A 5 11.53 -4.47 21.00
C ILE A 5 10.40 -5.16 21.78
N ARG A 6 9.20 -4.59 21.71
CA ARG A 6 8.01 -5.15 22.35
C ARG A 6 7.33 -6.15 21.42
N PHE A 7 6.88 -7.28 21.97
CA PHE A 7 6.11 -8.26 21.22
C PHE A 7 4.61 -8.08 21.43
N ALA A 8 3.84 -8.31 20.38
CA ALA A 8 2.39 -8.29 20.45
C ALA A 8 1.87 -9.39 21.40
N ARG A 9 0.86 -9.05 22.20
CA ARG A 9 0.15 -10.03 23.03
C ARG A 9 -0.72 -10.92 22.14
N ARG A 10 -0.88 -12.21 22.50
CA ARG A 10 -1.73 -13.15 21.76
C ARG A 10 -3.16 -12.62 21.53
N GLY A 11 -3.73 -11.92 22.51
CA GLY A 11 -5.05 -11.30 22.37
C GLY A 11 -5.11 -10.20 21.30
N THR A 12 -4.04 -9.42 21.14
CA THR A 12 -3.93 -8.39 20.10
C THR A 12 -3.89 -9.02 18.71
N LEU A 13 -3.16 -10.13 18.54
CA LEU A 13 -3.09 -10.87 17.28
C LEU A 13 -4.46 -11.44 16.89
N LEU A 14 -5.17 -12.05 17.84
CA LEU A 14 -6.53 -12.55 17.61
C LEU A 14 -7.48 -11.43 17.18
N TRP A 15 -7.45 -10.30 17.90
CA TRP A 15 -8.24 -9.12 17.55
C TRP A 15 -7.89 -8.58 16.17
N PHE A 16 -6.60 -8.49 15.84
CA PHE A 16 -6.16 -8.07 14.52
C PHE A 16 -6.75 -8.96 13.42
N VAL A 17 -6.63 -10.29 13.55
CA VAL A 17 -7.14 -11.24 12.54
C VAL A 17 -8.66 -11.10 12.39
N VAL A 18 -9.40 -11.05 13.50
CA VAL A 18 -10.87 -10.95 13.45
C VAL A 18 -11.31 -9.63 12.84
N VAL A 19 -10.76 -8.50 13.30
CA VAL A 19 -11.12 -7.18 12.79
C VAL A 19 -10.73 -7.05 11.33
N HIS A 20 -9.56 -7.55 10.94
CA HIS A 20 -9.12 -7.54 9.55
C HIS A 20 -10.05 -8.37 8.66
N ALA A 21 -10.39 -9.59 9.06
CA ALA A 21 -11.31 -10.44 8.30
C ALA A 21 -12.69 -9.79 8.10
N VAL A 22 -13.23 -9.15 9.14
CA VAL A 22 -14.49 -8.40 9.05
C VAL A 22 -14.36 -7.22 8.10
N LEU A 23 -13.34 -6.38 8.28
CA LEU A 23 -13.14 -5.19 7.46
C LEU A 23 -12.95 -5.53 5.98
N ILE A 24 -12.11 -6.52 5.67
CA ILE A 24 -11.85 -6.91 4.27
C ILE A 24 -13.10 -7.49 3.61
N THR A 25 -13.93 -8.21 4.37
CA THR A 25 -15.23 -8.71 3.90
C THR A 25 -16.17 -7.56 3.56
N VAL A 26 -16.33 -6.58 4.47
CA VAL A 26 -17.18 -5.40 4.24
C VAL A 26 -16.69 -4.58 3.05
N VAL A 27 -15.38 -4.36 2.99
CA VAL A 27 -14.73 -3.61 1.92
C VAL A 27 -14.98 -4.27 0.56
N ASN A 28 -14.67 -5.56 0.43
CA ASN A 28 -14.74 -6.25 -0.85
C ASN A 28 -16.18 -6.53 -1.29
N LEU A 29 -17.01 -7.07 -0.39
CA LEU A 29 -18.36 -7.50 -0.73
C LEU A 29 -19.37 -6.35 -0.78
N TRP A 30 -19.05 -5.20 -0.18
CA TRP A 30 -19.99 -4.09 -0.08
C TRP A 30 -19.45 -2.82 -0.72
N LEU A 31 -18.32 -2.29 -0.26
CA LEU A 31 -17.82 -0.99 -0.74
C LEU A 31 -17.32 -1.05 -2.20
N PHE A 32 -16.51 -2.06 -2.53
CA PHE A 32 -16.07 -2.26 -3.91
C PHE A 32 -17.19 -2.76 -4.81
N ALA A 33 -18.01 -3.70 -4.35
CA ALA A 33 -19.14 -4.22 -5.12
C ALA A 33 -20.17 -3.14 -5.49
N SER A 34 -20.39 -2.15 -4.61
CA SER A 34 -21.30 -1.02 -4.87
C SER A 34 -20.67 0.10 -5.69
N GLY A 35 -19.37 0.04 -5.99
CA GLY A 35 -18.65 1.12 -6.67
C GLY A 35 -18.56 2.41 -5.84
N ALA A 36 -18.58 2.31 -4.50
CA ALA A 36 -18.67 3.44 -3.59
C ALA A 36 -17.57 4.50 -3.79
N PHE A 37 -16.42 4.10 -4.32
CA PHE A 37 -15.27 4.97 -4.54
C PHE A 37 -15.20 5.56 -5.97
N HIS A 38 -16.07 5.15 -6.89
CA HIS A 38 -16.07 5.66 -8.27
C HIS A 38 -16.24 7.18 -8.37
N PRO A 39 -17.17 7.82 -7.63
CA PRO A 39 -17.35 9.27 -7.73
C PRO A 39 -16.08 10.04 -7.37
N LEU A 40 -15.40 9.62 -6.30
CA LEU A 40 -14.17 10.27 -5.85
C LEU A 40 -13.00 10.03 -6.81
N ALA A 41 -12.90 8.82 -7.37
CA ALA A 41 -11.91 8.52 -8.39
C ALA A 41 -12.12 9.38 -9.64
N GLN A 42 -13.36 9.58 -10.08
CA GLN A 42 -13.67 10.44 -11.22
C GLN A 42 -13.32 11.91 -10.95
N MET A 43 -13.69 12.43 -9.78
CA MET A 43 -13.40 13.83 -9.40
C MET A 43 -11.91 14.14 -9.29
N THR A 44 -11.08 13.14 -8.98
CA THR A 44 -9.63 13.30 -8.82
C THR A 44 -8.83 12.86 -10.04
N GLY A 45 -9.49 12.56 -11.17
CA GLY A 45 -8.82 12.03 -12.36
C GLY A 45 -8.15 10.66 -12.13
N GLY A 46 -8.61 9.91 -11.14
CA GLY A 46 -8.11 8.59 -10.76
C GLY A 46 -7.03 8.60 -9.67
N LEU A 47 -6.55 9.77 -9.24
CA LEU A 47 -5.46 9.89 -8.26
C LEU A 47 -5.84 9.33 -6.89
N VAL A 48 -7.07 9.59 -6.44
CA VAL A 48 -7.62 9.03 -5.19
C VAL A 48 -8.62 7.95 -5.56
N ASN A 49 -8.24 6.70 -5.32
CA ASN A 49 -9.06 5.53 -5.66
C ASN A 49 -9.39 4.70 -4.41
N GLY A 50 -10.28 3.72 -4.59
CA GLY A 50 -10.69 2.82 -3.52
C GLY A 50 -9.52 2.11 -2.85
N THR A 51 -8.52 1.66 -3.62
CA THR A 51 -7.33 0.99 -3.06
C THR A 51 -6.58 1.87 -2.07
N LEU A 52 -6.33 3.15 -2.40
CA LEU A 52 -5.68 4.08 -1.49
C LEU A 52 -6.51 4.28 -0.22
N ILE A 53 -7.79 4.63 -0.38
CA ILE A 53 -8.67 4.98 0.75
C ILE A 53 -8.84 3.79 1.70
N VAL A 54 -9.16 2.62 1.16
CA VAL A 54 -9.39 1.40 1.93
C VAL A 54 -8.15 1.06 2.73
N ASN A 55 -6.97 1.03 2.10
CA ASN A 55 -5.76 0.66 2.82
C ASN A 55 -5.35 1.70 3.87
N LEU A 56 -5.57 2.99 3.62
CA LEU A 56 -5.36 4.02 4.65
C LEU A 56 -6.30 3.82 5.84
N VAL A 57 -7.57 3.49 5.59
CA VAL A 57 -8.55 3.18 6.64
C VAL A 57 -8.15 1.91 7.40
N LEU A 58 -7.73 0.85 6.70
CA LEU A 58 -7.21 -0.36 7.32
C LEU A 58 -5.96 -0.07 8.17
N ALA A 59 -5.03 0.74 7.67
CA ALA A 59 -3.85 1.15 8.44
C ALA A 59 -4.25 1.93 9.70
N ILE A 60 -5.20 2.85 9.62
CA ILE A 60 -5.69 3.59 10.79
C ILE A 60 -6.34 2.65 11.81
N ILE A 61 -7.22 1.75 11.38
CA ILE A 61 -7.97 0.89 12.30
C ILE A 61 -7.08 -0.22 12.87
N LEU A 62 -6.37 -0.95 12.01
CA LEU A 62 -5.61 -2.13 12.40
C LEU A 62 -4.23 -1.76 12.96
N VAL A 63 -3.47 -0.91 12.27
CA VAL A 63 -2.12 -0.56 12.72
C VAL A 63 -2.20 0.42 13.90
N TRP A 64 -2.86 1.56 13.72
CA TRP A 64 -2.91 2.55 14.81
C TRP A 64 -3.85 2.13 15.94
N GLY A 65 -5.04 1.63 15.63
CA GLY A 65 -6.01 1.18 16.63
C GLY A 65 -5.56 -0.10 17.33
N VAL A 66 -5.50 -1.22 16.61
CA VAL A 66 -5.27 -2.54 17.22
C VAL A 66 -3.82 -2.74 17.65
N ILE A 67 -2.86 -2.52 16.77
CA ILE A 67 -1.45 -2.84 17.01
C ILE A 67 -0.80 -1.82 17.98
N VAL A 68 -0.88 -0.52 17.67
CA VAL A 68 -0.23 0.53 18.48
C VAL A 68 -1.03 0.82 19.76
N ARG A 69 -2.31 1.21 19.64
CA ARG A 69 -3.07 1.72 20.80
C ARG A 69 -3.54 0.63 21.76
N PHE A 70 -4.05 -0.50 21.26
CA PHE A 70 -4.49 -1.63 22.09
C PHE A 70 -3.35 -2.61 22.40
N GLY A 71 -2.45 -2.87 21.45
CA GLY A 71 -1.27 -3.71 21.65
C GLY A 71 -0.16 -3.06 22.48
N GLY A 72 -0.17 -1.74 22.62
CA GLY A 72 0.84 -0.99 23.38
C GLY A 72 2.22 -0.97 22.71
N LEU A 73 2.25 -1.24 21.41
CA LEU A 73 3.43 -1.15 20.56
C LEU A 73 3.70 0.29 20.18
N ARG A 74 4.97 0.64 19.98
CA ARG A 74 5.40 1.95 19.51
C ARG A 74 5.57 1.91 17.99
N ALA A 75 5.59 3.07 17.35
CA ALA A 75 5.90 3.17 15.91
C ALA A 75 7.23 2.47 15.55
N TYR A 76 8.23 2.57 16.44
CA TYR A 76 9.51 1.87 16.27
C TYR A 76 9.38 0.34 16.34
N ASP A 77 8.43 -0.18 17.13
CA ASP A 77 8.19 -1.63 17.26
C ASP A 77 7.46 -2.20 16.03
N ILE A 78 7.05 -1.37 15.07
CA ILE A 78 6.36 -1.78 13.83
C ILE A 78 7.15 -1.35 12.58
N GLY A 79 8.47 -1.24 12.70
CA GLY A 79 9.35 -0.91 11.58
C GLY A 79 9.29 0.54 11.09
N TRP A 80 8.51 1.43 11.74
CA TRP A 80 8.56 2.86 11.42
C TRP A 80 9.81 3.51 12.01
N ILE A 81 10.89 3.45 11.23
CA ILE A 81 12.21 3.99 11.59
C ILE A 81 12.55 5.11 10.59
N PRO A 82 12.24 6.39 10.89
CA PRO A 82 12.42 7.51 9.96
C PRO A 82 13.84 7.62 9.40
N GLN A 83 14.85 7.21 10.19
CA GLN A 83 16.25 7.24 9.79
C GLN A 83 16.57 6.27 8.64
N GLN A 84 15.80 5.20 8.50
CA GLN A 84 15.97 4.20 7.43
C GLN A 84 15.08 4.49 6.22
N LEU A 85 14.15 5.45 6.32
CA LEU A 85 13.21 5.77 5.25
C LEU A 85 13.94 6.18 3.95
N GLY A 86 14.99 6.98 4.07
CA GLY A 86 15.79 7.39 2.90
C GLY A 86 16.42 6.21 2.17
N VAL A 87 17.01 5.27 2.91
CA VAL A 87 17.59 4.05 2.33
C VAL A 87 16.50 3.19 1.69
N GLY A 88 15.37 3.01 2.36
CA GLY A 88 14.22 2.26 1.82
C GLY A 88 13.69 2.84 0.51
N ILE A 89 13.54 4.17 0.43
CA ILE A 89 13.10 4.87 -0.79
C ILE A 89 14.11 4.65 -1.92
N VAL A 90 15.41 4.87 -1.66
CA VAL A 90 16.46 4.73 -2.68
C VAL A 90 16.53 3.29 -3.20
N SER A 91 16.54 2.29 -2.31
CA SER A 91 16.57 0.88 -2.70
C SER A 91 15.34 0.47 -3.49
N THR A 92 14.15 0.93 -3.08
CA THR A 92 12.89 0.63 -3.79
C THR A 92 12.90 1.24 -5.20
N LEU A 93 13.30 2.51 -5.32
CA LEU A 93 13.39 3.18 -6.62
C LEU A 93 14.44 2.54 -7.51
N ALA A 94 15.60 2.17 -6.97
CA ALA A 94 16.66 1.52 -7.73
C ALA A 94 16.20 0.16 -8.29
N LEU A 95 15.57 -0.67 -7.46
CA LEU A 95 15.03 -1.97 -7.88
C LEU A 95 13.89 -1.81 -8.89
N TRP A 96 12.98 -0.85 -8.66
CA TRP A 96 11.88 -0.57 -9.56
C TRP A 96 12.39 -0.09 -10.93
N LEU A 97 13.35 0.82 -10.97
CA LEU A 97 13.99 1.29 -12.21
C LEU A 97 14.71 0.16 -12.93
N ALA A 98 15.44 -0.71 -12.21
CA ALA A 98 16.06 -1.88 -12.81
C ALA A 98 15.02 -2.81 -13.48
N ALA A 99 13.88 -3.04 -12.82
CA ALA A 99 12.78 -3.79 -13.40
C ALA A 99 12.22 -3.10 -14.67
N GLN A 100 12.04 -1.77 -14.65
CA GLN A 100 11.60 -1.03 -15.83
C GLN A 100 12.59 -1.19 -16.99
N LEU A 101 13.89 -1.12 -16.74
CA LEU A 101 14.92 -1.33 -17.78
C LEU A 101 14.86 -2.73 -18.38
N ILE A 102 14.64 -3.76 -17.56
CA ILE A 102 14.45 -5.13 -18.04
C ILE A 102 13.21 -5.23 -18.93
N HIS A 103 12.09 -4.63 -18.51
CA HIS A 103 10.87 -4.60 -19.33
C HIS A 103 11.07 -3.86 -20.65
N LEU A 104 11.81 -2.75 -20.65
CA LEU A 104 12.15 -2.01 -21.86
C LEU A 104 13.00 -2.86 -22.83
N ALA A 105 14.04 -3.53 -22.32
CA ALA A 105 14.90 -4.40 -23.11
C ALA A 105 14.12 -5.59 -23.68
N ALA A 106 13.30 -6.26 -22.86
CA ALA A 106 12.46 -7.37 -23.28
C ALA A 106 11.41 -6.94 -24.30
N GLY A 107 10.78 -5.77 -24.09
CA GLY A 107 9.81 -5.19 -25.02
C GLY A 107 10.43 -4.86 -26.38
N ALA A 108 11.61 -4.24 -26.38
CA ALA A 108 12.35 -3.94 -27.61
C ALA A 108 12.76 -5.23 -28.35
N ALA A 109 13.20 -6.26 -27.62
CA ALA A 109 13.59 -7.54 -28.21
C ALA A 109 12.40 -8.33 -28.78
N SER A 110 11.22 -8.24 -28.15
CA SER A 110 10.03 -9.02 -28.55
C SER A 110 9.17 -8.32 -29.60
N ASN A 111 9.00 -7.01 -29.51
CA ASN A 111 8.06 -6.24 -30.34
C ASN A 111 8.76 -5.29 -31.33
N GLY A 112 10.09 -5.20 -31.30
CA GLY A 112 10.88 -4.31 -32.16
C GLY A 112 10.74 -2.82 -31.83
N ALA A 113 9.94 -2.46 -30.82
CA ALA A 113 9.70 -1.09 -30.41
C ALA A 113 9.46 -1.00 -28.89
N ILE A 114 9.85 0.13 -28.31
CA ILE A 114 9.49 0.49 -26.95
C ILE A 114 8.11 1.12 -26.98
N MET A 115 7.14 0.48 -26.32
CA MET A 115 5.79 1.00 -26.19
C MET A 115 5.51 1.33 -24.73
N LEU A 116 4.99 2.54 -24.50
CA LEU A 116 4.44 2.89 -23.20
C LEU A 116 3.14 2.14 -22.96
N ALA A 117 2.83 1.86 -21.70
CA ALA A 117 1.56 1.26 -21.35
C ALA A 117 0.40 2.18 -21.81
N PRO A 118 -0.70 1.61 -22.36
CA PRO A 118 -1.83 2.39 -22.88
C PRO A 118 -2.41 3.41 -21.89
N ALA A 119 -2.33 3.12 -20.59
CA ALA A 119 -2.80 4.03 -19.56
C ALA A 119 -2.07 5.39 -19.56
N PHE A 120 -0.81 5.45 -20.03
CA PHE A 120 -0.05 6.71 -20.13
C PHE A 120 -0.25 7.44 -21.46
N THR A 121 -0.72 6.77 -22.51
CA THR A 121 -0.89 7.36 -23.85
C THR A 121 -2.34 7.72 -24.17
N ALA A 122 -3.32 7.05 -23.56
CA ALA A 122 -4.76 7.26 -23.81
C ALA A 122 -5.39 8.38 -22.96
N GLY A 123 -4.61 9.32 -22.42
CA GLY A 123 -5.11 10.38 -21.54
C GLY A 123 -5.56 9.91 -20.14
N GLN A 124 -5.21 8.68 -19.77
CA GLN A 124 -5.59 8.04 -18.49
C GLN A 124 -4.42 7.99 -17.49
N SER A 125 -3.44 8.88 -17.65
CA SER A 125 -2.22 8.88 -16.84
C SER A 125 -2.54 9.09 -15.36
N GLY A 126 -3.57 9.87 -15.04
CA GLY A 126 -4.05 10.06 -13.66
C GLY A 126 -4.51 8.76 -12.99
N ILE A 127 -5.14 7.85 -13.73
CA ILE A 127 -5.57 6.53 -13.22
C ILE A 127 -4.34 5.64 -12.96
N ALA A 128 -3.37 5.61 -13.89
CA ALA A 128 -2.13 4.86 -13.71
C ALA A 128 -1.32 5.38 -12.51
N MET A 129 -1.20 6.71 -12.38
CA MET A 129 -0.53 7.34 -11.24
C MET A 129 -1.26 7.08 -9.93
N GLY A 130 -2.59 7.17 -9.91
CA GLY A 130 -3.38 6.85 -8.74
C GLY A 130 -3.25 5.39 -8.32
N ALA A 131 -3.15 4.46 -9.27
CA ALA A 131 -2.88 3.06 -8.98
C ALA A 131 -1.50 2.89 -8.32
N LEU A 132 -0.45 3.54 -8.86
CA LEU A 132 0.89 3.54 -8.25
C LEU A 132 0.88 4.13 -6.82
N ILE A 133 0.22 5.28 -6.63
CA ILE A 133 0.07 5.91 -5.32
C ILE A 133 -0.67 4.97 -4.35
N GLY A 134 -1.77 4.37 -4.79
CA GLY A 134 -2.54 3.41 -4.00
C GLY A 134 -1.76 2.14 -3.64
N GLN A 135 -0.85 1.68 -4.50
CA GLN A 135 0.02 0.56 -4.18
C GLN A 135 1.11 0.96 -3.17
N ILE A 136 1.77 2.11 -3.36
CA ILE A 136 2.88 2.54 -2.48
C ILE A 136 2.35 2.96 -1.10
N PHE A 137 1.40 3.89 -1.06
CA PHE A 137 0.90 4.49 0.18
C PHE A 137 -0.32 3.76 0.76
N GLY A 138 -0.93 2.85 -0.01
CA GLY A 138 -1.99 1.98 0.47
C GLY A 138 -1.45 0.59 0.80
N ASN A 139 -1.41 -0.30 -0.18
CA ASN A 139 -1.08 -1.71 0.03
C ASN A 139 0.30 -1.91 0.69
N ALA A 140 1.38 -1.45 0.06
CA ALA A 140 2.74 -1.71 0.53
C ALA A 140 2.98 -1.14 1.93
N LEU A 141 2.52 0.10 2.17
CA LEU A 141 2.61 0.71 3.50
C LEU A 141 1.84 -0.07 4.56
N PHE A 142 0.59 -0.47 4.26
CA PHE A 142 -0.21 -1.25 5.18
C PHE A 142 0.43 -2.61 5.48
N GLU A 143 0.84 -3.35 4.45
CA GLU A 143 1.47 -4.66 4.61
C GLU A 143 2.76 -4.59 5.42
N GLU A 144 3.61 -3.60 5.16
CA GLU A 144 4.86 -3.43 5.89
C GLU A 144 4.59 -3.18 7.37
N LEU A 145 3.67 -2.27 7.70
CA LEU A 145 3.35 -1.92 9.09
C LEU A 145 2.55 -3.00 9.83
N ALA A 146 1.75 -3.79 9.13
CA ALA A 146 0.85 -4.78 9.74
C ALA A 146 1.46 -6.18 9.83
N TYR A 147 2.35 -6.55 8.91
CA TYR A 147 2.85 -7.93 8.79
C TYR A 147 4.35 -8.08 9.01
N ARG A 148 5.14 -7.03 8.79
CA ARG A 148 6.61 -7.10 8.77
C ARG A 148 7.28 -6.25 9.85
N GLY A 149 6.60 -5.19 10.28
CA GLY A 149 6.93 -4.41 11.47
C GLY A 149 6.83 -5.24 12.74
#